data_AF-A0A510I766-F1
#
_entry.id   AF-A0A510I766-F1
#
_cell.length_a   1.000
_cell.length_b   1.000
_cell.length_c   1.000
_cell.angle_alpha   90.00
_cell.angle_beta   90.00
_cell.angle_gamma   90.00
#
_symmetry.space_group_name_H-M   'P 1'
#
loop_
_entity.id
_entity.type
_entity.pdbx_description
1 polymer ?
#
loop_
_entity_poly.entity_id
_entity_poly.type
_entity_poly.pdbx_seq_one_letter_code
_entity_poly.pdbx_strand_id
1 'polypeptide(L)' 'MITRVSVRKQQDVKFMKMMKLRYRIGMSDQWTEVVVSMFVAQSLAKEYLGYGWQAEVLSV' A
#
# COMPACT_ATOMS: atom_id res chain seq x y z
N MET A 1 -30.05 31.03 15.18
CA MET A 1 -29.74 29.59 15.33
C MET A 1 -28.78 29.24 14.19
N ILE A 2 -27.47 29.17 14.45
CA ILE A 2 -26.46 28.93 13.38
C ILE A 2 -25.91 27.52 13.59
N THR A 3 -26.36 26.59 12.76
CA THR A 3 -25.90 25.21 12.78
C THR A 3 -24.49 25.15 12.21
N ARG A 4 -23.48 25.07 13.07
CA ARG A 4 -22.09 24.79 12.68
C ARG A 4 -22.05 23.36 12.13
N VAL A 5 -22.10 23.22 10.79
CA VAL A 5 -21.75 21.96 10.12
C VAL A 5 -20.25 21.77 10.28
N SER A 6 -19.86 21.08 11.35
CA SER A 6 -18.49 20.62 11.54
C SER A 6 -18.23 19.51 10.52
N VAL A 7 -17.82 19.89 9.31
CA VAL A 7 -17.23 18.96 8.35
C VAL A 7 -15.88 18.53 8.91
N ARG A 8 -15.87 17.50 9.77
CA ARG A 8 -14.65 16.80 10.14
C ARG A 8 -14.15 16.05 8.91
N LYS A 9 -13.44 16.75 8.01
CA LYS A 9 -12.45 16.15 7.11
C LYS A 9 -11.30 15.64 7.97
N GLN A 10 -11.55 14.54 8.69
CA GLN A 10 -10.55 13.84 9.50
C GLN A 10 -10.40 12.42 8.93
N GLN A 11 -10.13 12.35 7.62
CA GLN A 11 -9.85 11.10 6.90
C GLN A 11 -8.57 11.17 6.05
N ASP A 12 -7.76 12.23 6.14
CA ASP A 12 -6.66 12.44 5.18
C ASP A 12 -5.28 11.96 5.66
N VAL A 13 -5.08 11.58 6.93
CA VAL A 13 -3.72 11.29 7.44
C VAL A 13 -3.40 9.79 7.51
N LYS A 14 -4.39 8.90 7.37
CA LYS A 14 -4.14 7.44 7.40
C LYS A 14 -3.52 6.89 6.11
N PHE A 15 -3.68 7.61 5.00
CA PHE A 15 -3.31 7.16 3.65
C PHE A 15 -1.83 7.41 3.29
N MET A 16 -1.16 8.30 4.02
CA MET A 16 0.24 8.67 3.78
C MET A 16 1.23 7.79 4.55
N LYS A 17 0.80 6.62 5.03
CA LYS A 17 1.69 5.64 5.66
C LYS A 17 2.51 4.96 4.57
N MET A 18 3.83 5.07 4.64
CA MET A 18 4.74 4.32 3.77
C MET A 18 4.85 2.88 4.23
N MET A 19 4.92 1.95 3.27
CA MET A 19 5.08 0.52 3.47
C MET A 19 6.19 0.01 2.57
N LYS A 20 6.89 -1.03 3.01
CA LYS A 20 7.84 -1.75 2.18
C LYS A 20 7.08 -2.86 1.44
N LEU A 21 7.04 -2.79 0.13
CA LEU A 21 6.57 -3.86 -0.74
C LEU A 21 7.79 -4.64 -1.24
N ARG A 22 7.85 -5.93 -0.96
CA ARG A 22 8.84 -6.82 -1.57
C ARG A 22 8.16 -7.79 -2.53
N TYR A 23 8.75 -8.01 -3.70
CA TYR A 23 8.22 -8.96 -4.67
C TYR A 23 9.33 -9.73 -5.39
N ARG A 24 8.97 -10.91 -5.90
CA ARG A 24 9.81 -11.70 -6.78
C ARG A 24 9.00 -12.32 -7.92
N ILE A 25 9.65 -12.42 -9.07
CA ILE A 25 9.06 -12.91 -10.31
C ILE A 25 9.43 -14.40 -10.47
N GLY A 26 8.42 -15.27 -10.48
CA GLY A 26 8.61 -16.71 -10.69
C GLY A 26 9.55 -17.36 -9.65
N MET A 27 10.53 -18.13 -10.13
CA MET A 27 11.55 -18.81 -9.31
C MET A 27 12.81 -17.97 -9.09
N SER A 28 12.76 -16.65 -9.31
CA SER A 28 13.89 -15.80 -8.96
C SER A 28 14.16 -15.88 -7.46
N ASP A 29 15.42 -16.14 -7.10
CA ASP A 29 15.89 -16.06 -5.72
C ASP A 29 16.07 -14.61 -5.24
N GLN A 30 15.96 -13.64 -6.15
CA GLN A 30 16.12 -12.23 -5.83
C GLN A 30 14.78 -11.58 -5.51
N TRP A 31 14.70 -10.99 -4.31
CA TRP A 31 13.60 -10.13 -3.89
C TRP A 31 13.91 -8.68 -4.26
N THR A 32 12.96 -8.04 -4.94
CA THR A 32 13.00 -6.59 -5.18
C THR A 32 12.19 -5.89 -4.10
N GLU A 33 12.77 -4.90 -3.45
CA GLU A 33 12.13 -4.12 -2.39
C GLU A 33 11.90 -2.68 -2.83
N VAL A 34 10.68 -2.18 -2.63
CA VAL A 34 10.30 -0.79 -2.92
C VAL A 34 9.51 -0.20 -1.75
N VAL A 35 9.75 1.07 -1.44
CA VAL A 35 8.99 1.79 -0.40
C VAL A 35 7.95 2.66 -1.08
N VAL A 36 6.69 2.34 -0.86
CA VAL A 36 5.54 3.00 -1.51
C VAL A 36 4.46 3.31 -0.47
N SER A 37 3.46 4.11 -0.82
CA SER A 37 2.34 4.34 0.10
C SER A 37 1.56 3.04 0.33
N MET A 38 0.91 2.92 1.49
CA MET A 38 0.10 1.76 1.87
C MET A 38 -0.93 1.37 0.79
N PHE A 39 -1.60 2.35 0.19
CA PHE A 39 -2.58 2.10 -0.87
C PHE A 39 -1.92 1.48 -2.11
N VAL A 40 -0.80 2.04 -2.55
CA VAL A 40 -0.04 1.54 -3.71
C VAL A 40 0.51 0.14 -3.41
N ALA A 41 1.06 -0.09 -2.21
CA ALA A 41 1.56 -1.40 -1.81
C ALA A 41 0.47 -2.47 -1.88
N GLN A 42 -0.72 -2.18 -1.37
CA GLN A 42 -1.86 -3.12 -1.39
C GLN A 42 -2.40 -3.37 -2.80
N SER A 43 -2.45 -2.33 -3.64
CA SER A 43 -2.88 -2.46 -5.04
C SER A 43 -1.91 -3.33 -5.83
N LEU A 44 -0.61 -3.02 -5.76
CA LEU A 44 0.43 -3.76 -6.47
C LEU A 44 0.56 -5.20 -5.98
N ALA A 45 0.43 -5.46 -4.68
CA ALA A 45 0.45 -6.83 -4.17
C ALA A 45 -0.66 -7.70 -4.77
N LYS A 46 -1.87 -7.17 -4.94
CA LYS A 46 -2.98 -7.89 -5.60
C LYS A 46 -2.71 -8.13 -7.08
N GLU A 47 -2.20 -7.11 -7.77
CA GLU A 47 -1.86 -7.19 -9.19
C GLU A 47 -0.74 -8.21 -9.46
N TYR A 48 0.30 -8.21 -8.63
CA TYR A 48 1.43 -9.13 -8.73
C TYR A 48 1.01 -10.58 -8.46
N LEU A 49 0.11 -10.82 -7.50
CA LEU A 49 -0.48 -12.14 -7.32
C LEU A 49 -1.24 -12.62 -8.57
N GLY A 50 -1.93 -11.71 -9.28
CA GLY A 50 -2.59 -12.00 -10.56
C GLY A 50 -1.61 -12.42 -11.67
N TYR A 51 -0.36 -11.95 -11.63
CA TYR A 51 0.72 -12.36 -12.53
C TYR A 51 1.44 -13.64 -12.10
N GLY A 52 1.01 -14.27 -11.00
CA GLY A 52 1.70 -15.42 -10.41
C GLY A 52 3.03 -15.06 -9.73
N TRP A 53 3.24 -13.77 -9.43
CA TRP A 53 4.41 -13.31 -8.69
C TRP A 53 4.15 -13.43 -7.19
N GLN A 54 5.23 -13.55 -6.42
CA GLN A 54 5.12 -13.50 -4.97
C GLN A 54 5.36 -12.06 -4.51
N ALA A 55 4.42 -11.52 -3.74
CA ALA A 55 4.49 -10.16 -3.24
C ALA A 55 4.08 -10.12 -1.76
N GLU A 56 4.80 -9.32 -0.97
CA GLU A 56 4.56 -9.17 0.46
C GLU A 56 4.65 -7.70 0.88
N VAL A 57 3.69 -7.25 1.70
CA VAL A 57 3.62 -5.90 2.23
C VAL A 57 4.04 -5.91 3.69
N LEU A 58 5.13 -5.21 3.99
CA LEU A 58 5.71 -5.07 5.32
C LEU A 58 5.52 -3.63 5.81
N SER A 59 5.31 -3.46 7.12
CA SER A 59 5.44 -2.13 7.71
C SER A 59 6.90 -1.70 7.62
N VAL A 60 7.14 -0.44 7.24
CA VAL A 60 8.42 0.23 7.52
C VAL A 60 8.59 0.37 9.02
#